data_AF-A0A7X0NYW5-F1
#
_entry.id   AF-A0A7X0NYW5-F1
#
_cell.length_a   1.000
_cell.length_b   1.000
_cell.length_c   1.000
_cell.angle_alpha   90.00
_cell.angle_beta   90.00
_cell.angle_gamma   90.00
#
_symmetry.space_group_name_H-M   'P 1'
#
loop_
_entity.id
_entity.type
_entity.pdbx_description
1 polymer ?
#
loop_
_entity_poly.entity_id
_entity_poly.type
_entity_poly.pdbx_seq_one_letter_code
_entity_poly.pdbx_strand_id
1 'polypeptide(L)'
;MARVDGDGLAEAFLREPRRYTSHQVAEMAGVPVYRARRFWRALGFANVPDDAVEFTDSDVEALKTLLGMVTSGVYDEEHVLLIARSLGRATTRLAESQAELGAEALDHAGVPLAERPRAWRRRAERVVPDLAKLLVYAWQRQLAAAAGRIAEQDMSAVRLAVGFADLVAFTRLSRQITGGELARLIDRFEGRSADIVTSSGGRVVKTLGDSVLFVSDKAHVAAEIALRLVETHARGKDMPELRVGLASGPVIWRMGDVFGTTVNLASRLTALSLPGTILADPQLAEELEGDRAFRLREVNRLSVRGLGELAPYTVMRAGSA
;
A
#
# COMPACT_ATOMS: atom_id res chain seq x y z
N MET A 1 -2.92 -15.73 27.00
CA MET A 1 -3.73 -16.95 27.06
C MET A 1 -3.77 -17.51 25.64
N ALA A 2 -3.01 -18.57 25.36
CA ALA A 2 -3.04 -19.23 24.05
C ALA A 2 -4.46 -19.75 23.83
N ARG A 3 -5.14 -19.27 22.79
CA ARG A 3 -6.42 -19.86 22.36
C ARG A 3 -6.09 -21.27 21.90
N VAL A 4 -6.55 -22.27 22.64
CA VAL A 4 -6.55 -23.66 22.19
C VAL A 4 -7.31 -23.68 20.87
N ASP A 5 -6.59 -23.97 19.79
CA ASP A 5 -7.13 -24.13 18.44
C ASP A 5 -7.91 -25.45 18.36
N GLY A 6 -9.04 -25.52 19.09
CA GLY A 6 -9.78 -26.76 19.34
C GLY A 6 -10.35 -27.43 18.09
N ASP A 7 -10.37 -26.74 16.95
CA ASP A 7 -10.91 -27.23 15.67
C ASP A 7 -9.85 -27.37 14.55
N GLY A 8 -8.56 -27.13 14.84
CA GLY A 8 -7.48 -27.19 13.84
C GLY A 8 -7.57 -26.11 12.76
N LEU A 9 -8.09 -24.94 13.13
CA LEU A 9 -8.29 -23.83 12.20
C LEU A 9 -6.96 -23.22 11.77
N ALA A 10 -6.04 -22.98 12.71
CA ALA A 10 -4.73 -22.44 12.42
C ALA A 10 -3.94 -23.42 11.54
N GLU A 11 -3.99 -24.71 11.85
CA GLU A 11 -3.31 -25.76 11.06
C GLU A 11 -3.83 -25.84 9.62
N ALA A 12 -5.11 -25.58 9.37
CA ALA A 12 -5.65 -25.53 8.01
C ALA A 12 -5.09 -24.35 7.19
N PHE A 13 -4.79 -23.22 7.85
CA PHE A 13 -4.15 -22.06 7.20
C PHE A 13 -2.63 -22.25 7.04
N LEU A 14 -1.98 -22.83 8.04
CA LEU A 14 -0.55 -23.19 7.98
C LEU A 14 -0.28 -24.35 7.02
N ARG A 15 -1.30 -25.17 6.76
CA ARG A 15 -1.29 -26.38 5.93
C ARG A 15 -0.42 -27.52 6.47
N GLU A 16 -0.03 -27.43 7.74
CA GLU A 16 0.78 -28.42 8.43
C GLU A 16 0.61 -28.27 9.95
N PRO A 17 0.86 -29.35 10.72
CA PRO A 17 0.71 -29.31 12.18
C PRO A 17 1.84 -28.54 12.85
N ARG A 18 1.53 -27.93 14.00
CA ARG A 18 2.52 -27.31 14.88
C ARG A 18 3.28 -28.40 15.64
N ARG A 19 4.61 -28.38 15.58
CA ARG A 19 5.49 -29.46 16.05
C ARG A 19 6.61 -29.00 16.96
N TYR A 20 7.03 -27.74 16.85
CA TYR A 20 8.28 -27.28 17.44
C TYR A 20 8.10 -26.08 18.36
N THR A 21 8.96 -26.01 19.38
CA THR A 21 9.18 -24.82 20.17
C THR A 21 10.19 -23.88 19.49
N SER A 22 10.26 -22.64 19.96
CA SER A 22 11.24 -21.66 19.44
C SER A 22 12.70 -22.14 19.55
N HIS A 23 13.03 -22.89 20.60
CA HIS A 23 14.37 -23.45 20.80
C HIS A 23 14.68 -24.56 19.79
N GLN A 24 13.72 -25.46 19.55
CA GLN A 24 13.90 -26.55 18.59
C GLN A 24 14.09 -26.02 17.17
N VAL A 25 13.29 -25.03 16.76
CA VAL A 25 13.47 -24.40 15.43
C VAL A 25 14.85 -23.76 15.29
N ALA A 26 15.30 -23.02 16.32
CA ALA A 26 16.62 -22.39 16.30
C ALA A 26 17.76 -23.40 16.24
N GLU A 27 17.66 -24.50 17.01
CA GLU A 27 18.60 -25.63 16.98
C GLU A 27 18.64 -26.29 15.60
N MET A 28 17.49 -26.61 15.02
CA MET A 28 17.38 -27.21 13.68
C MET A 28 17.90 -26.29 12.56
N ALA A 29 17.85 -24.97 12.77
CA ALA A 29 18.43 -23.97 11.87
C ALA A 29 19.91 -23.66 12.17
N GLY A 30 20.50 -24.28 13.20
CA GLY A 30 21.91 -24.12 13.56
C GLY A 30 22.27 -22.74 14.12
N VAL A 31 21.33 -22.05 14.79
CA VAL A 31 21.57 -20.71 15.34
C VAL A 31 21.10 -20.59 16.80
N PRO A 32 21.69 -19.67 17.58
CA PRO A 32 21.14 -19.32 18.87
C PRO A 32 19.71 -18.77 18.76
N VAL A 33 18.84 -19.12 19.71
CA VAL A 33 17.42 -18.70 19.71
C VAL A 33 17.23 -17.18 19.65
N TYR A 34 18.14 -16.40 20.25
CA TYR A 34 18.06 -14.93 20.19
C TYR A 34 18.19 -14.41 18.75
N ARG A 35 18.94 -15.09 17.90
CA ARG A 35 19.14 -14.74 16.49
C ARG A 35 17.90 -15.10 15.67
N ALA A 36 17.33 -16.28 15.88
CA ALA A 36 16.04 -16.68 15.29
C ALA A 36 14.93 -15.67 15.64
N ARG A 37 14.84 -15.26 16.92
CA ARG A 37 13.88 -14.24 17.39
C ARG A 37 14.05 -12.89 16.71
N ARG A 38 15.26 -12.50 16.27
CA ARG A 38 15.44 -11.26 15.49
C ARG A 38 14.68 -11.34 14.16
N PHE A 39 14.74 -12.47 13.46
CA PHE A 39 14.03 -12.67 12.20
C PHE A 39 12.51 -12.79 12.38
N TRP A 40 12.02 -13.53 13.37
CA TRP A 40 10.58 -13.60 13.64
C TRP A 40 9.99 -12.24 14.03
N ARG A 41 10.68 -11.47 14.88
CA ARG A 41 10.27 -10.09 15.19
C ARG A 41 10.31 -9.18 13.96
N ALA A 42 11.29 -9.38 13.07
CA ALA A 42 11.34 -8.66 11.81
C ALA A 42 10.12 -9.00 10.94
N LEU A 43 9.74 -10.27 10.82
CA LEU A 43 8.53 -10.71 10.12
C LEU A 43 7.22 -10.27 10.79
N GLY A 44 7.27 -9.74 12.02
CA GLY A 44 6.10 -9.26 12.75
C GLY A 44 5.34 -10.36 13.51
N PHE A 45 5.95 -11.53 13.71
CA PHE A 45 5.31 -12.61 14.46
C PHE A 45 5.22 -12.26 15.94
N ALA A 46 4.10 -12.67 16.57
CA ALA A 46 3.88 -12.50 17.99
C ALA A 46 4.94 -13.26 18.80
N ASN A 47 5.33 -12.70 19.94
CA ASN A 47 6.28 -13.38 20.82
C ASN A 47 5.55 -14.53 21.53
N VAL A 48 6.00 -15.75 21.27
CA VAL A 48 5.44 -16.98 21.85
C VAL A 48 6.30 -17.40 23.06
N PRO A 49 5.71 -17.95 24.14
CA PRO A 49 6.49 -18.54 25.23
C PRO A 49 7.50 -19.58 24.72
N ASP A 50 8.64 -19.66 25.38
CA ASP A 50 9.79 -20.45 24.91
C ASP A 50 9.50 -21.95 24.80
N ASP A 51 8.59 -22.44 25.63
CA ASP A 51 8.12 -23.82 25.75
C ASP A 51 6.88 -24.14 24.90
N ALA A 52 6.25 -23.14 24.26
CA ALA A 52 5.04 -23.38 23.49
C ALA A 52 5.36 -24.02 22.14
N VAL A 53 4.58 -25.05 21.79
CA VAL A 53 4.65 -25.77 20.51
C VAL A 53 3.78 -25.05 19.49
N GLU A 54 4.36 -24.05 18.82
CA GLU A 54 3.63 -23.18 17.88
C GLU A 54 4.25 -23.14 16.48
N PHE A 55 5.42 -23.72 16.28
CA PHE A 55 6.16 -23.65 15.00
C PHE A 55 6.06 -24.94 14.19
N THR A 56 6.26 -24.83 12.89
CA THR A 56 6.12 -25.91 11.90
C THR A 56 7.43 -26.22 11.16
N ASP A 57 7.39 -27.21 10.25
CA ASP A 57 8.53 -27.48 9.35
C ASP A 57 8.82 -26.29 8.42
N SER A 58 7.80 -25.57 7.94
CA SER A 58 7.99 -24.36 7.13
C SER A 58 8.68 -23.23 7.91
N ASP A 59 8.46 -23.10 9.22
CA ASP A 59 9.17 -22.11 10.03
C ASP A 59 10.68 -22.38 10.10
N VAL A 60 11.07 -23.65 10.19
CA VAL A 60 12.48 -24.07 10.13
C VAL A 60 13.08 -23.72 8.77
N GLU A 61 12.40 -24.08 7.69
CA GLU A 61 12.91 -23.84 6.33
C GLU A 61 12.93 -22.35 5.97
N ALA A 62 11.95 -21.56 6.42
CA ALA A 62 11.94 -20.11 6.26
C ALA A 62 13.13 -19.47 6.99
N LEU A 63 13.42 -19.88 8.23
CA LEU A 63 14.56 -19.38 8.98
C LEU A 63 15.89 -19.77 8.31
N LYS A 64 16.05 -21.02 7.88
CA LYS A 64 17.23 -21.46 7.12
C LYS A 64 17.40 -20.68 5.82
N THR A 65 16.31 -20.37 5.11
CA THR A 65 16.35 -19.58 3.87
C THR A 65 16.88 -18.17 4.13
N LEU A 66 16.39 -17.49 5.18
CA LEU A 66 16.86 -16.16 5.57
C LEU A 66 18.34 -16.19 5.99
N LEU A 67 18.75 -17.19 6.76
CA LEU A 67 20.15 -17.38 7.17
C LEU A 67 21.07 -17.73 5.97
N GLY A 68 20.55 -18.50 5.01
CA GLY A 68 21.20 -18.83 3.75
C GLY A 68 21.55 -17.59 2.93
N MET A 69 20.65 -16.59 2.89
CA MET A 69 20.92 -15.31 2.24
C MET A 69 22.11 -14.58 2.86
N VAL A 70 22.22 -14.59 4.19
CA VAL A 70 23.36 -13.97 4.89
C VAL A 70 24.66 -14.72 4.64
N THR A 71 24.63 -16.05 4.77
CA THR A 71 25.82 -16.90 4.65
C THR A 71 26.37 -16.97 3.22
N SER A 72 25.51 -16.82 2.21
CA SER A 72 25.94 -16.72 0.80
C SER A 72 26.72 -15.43 0.48
N GLY A 73 26.69 -14.43 1.36
CA GLY A 73 27.37 -13.15 1.17
C GLY A 73 26.68 -12.18 0.20
N VAL A 74 25.51 -12.54 -0.36
CA VAL A 74 24.73 -11.65 -1.24
C VAL A 74 24.16 -10.47 -0.45
N TYR A 75 23.78 -10.68 0.80
CA TYR A 75 23.25 -9.67 1.71
C TYR A 75 23.92 -9.79 3.08
N ASP A 76 24.17 -8.67 3.75
CA ASP A 76 24.46 -8.70 5.18
C ASP A 76 23.17 -8.93 6.01
N GLU A 77 23.34 -9.18 7.31
CA GLU A 77 22.21 -9.48 8.19
C GLU A 77 21.21 -8.32 8.31
N GLU A 78 21.66 -7.07 8.27
CA GLU A 78 20.77 -5.90 8.36
C GLU A 78 19.90 -5.78 7.11
N HIS A 79 20.45 -6.04 5.91
CA HIS A 79 19.68 -6.09 4.67
C HIS A 79 18.61 -7.21 4.70
N VAL A 80 18.96 -8.41 5.16
CA VAL A 80 17.99 -9.51 5.27
C VAL A 80 16.90 -9.18 6.30
N LEU A 81 17.25 -8.53 7.42
CA LEU A 81 16.25 -8.05 8.39
C LEU A 81 15.33 -6.99 7.79
N LEU A 82 15.82 -6.11 6.91
CA LEU A 82 14.97 -5.16 6.19
C LEU A 82 14.01 -5.87 5.23
N ILE A 83 14.47 -6.88 4.49
CA ILE A 83 13.63 -7.72 3.63
C ILE A 83 12.54 -8.40 4.46
N ALA A 84 12.92 -9.05 5.57
CA ALA A 84 11.98 -9.72 6.47
C ALA A 84 10.92 -8.73 7.02
N ARG A 85 11.32 -7.52 7.44
CA ARG A 85 10.38 -6.47 7.87
C ARG A 85 9.44 -6.00 6.77
N SER A 86 9.95 -5.85 5.56
CA SER A 86 9.12 -5.45 4.42
C SER A 86 8.11 -6.54 4.06
N LEU A 87 8.55 -7.80 4.04
CA LEU A 87 7.70 -8.95 3.79
C LEU A 87 6.61 -9.06 4.86
N GLY A 88 6.99 -9.04 6.14
CA GLY A 88 6.07 -9.13 7.27
C GLY A 88 4.96 -8.10 7.21
N ARG A 89 5.30 -6.81 7.02
CA ARG A 89 4.30 -5.73 6.89
C ARG A 89 3.32 -5.96 5.73
N ALA A 90 3.82 -6.40 4.58
CA ALA A 90 2.98 -6.65 3.42
C ALA A 90 2.05 -7.85 3.65
N THR A 91 2.58 -8.95 4.19
CA THR A 91 1.81 -10.17 4.43
C THR A 91 0.79 -10.02 5.55
N THR A 92 1.08 -9.25 6.61
CA THR A 92 0.09 -8.94 7.66
C THR A 92 -1.12 -8.23 7.07
N ARG A 93 -0.91 -7.15 6.31
CA ARG A 93 -2.02 -6.39 5.71
C ARG A 93 -2.83 -7.25 4.73
N LEU A 94 -2.16 -8.10 3.94
CA LEU A 94 -2.83 -9.03 3.03
C LEU A 94 -3.66 -10.08 3.78
N ALA A 95 -3.09 -10.69 4.83
CA ALA A 95 -3.77 -11.72 5.60
C ALA A 95 -5.00 -11.15 6.34
N GLU A 96 -4.89 -9.97 6.95
CA GLU A 96 -6.01 -9.28 7.61
C GLU A 96 -7.13 -8.98 6.63
N SER A 97 -6.82 -8.33 5.50
CA SER A 97 -7.82 -8.01 4.47
C SER A 97 -8.51 -9.26 3.90
N GLN A 98 -7.76 -10.33 3.62
CA GLN A 98 -8.34 -11.57 3.13
C GLN A 98 -9.19 -12.29 4.18
N ALA A 99 -8.81 -12.19 5.45
CA ALA A 99 -9.60 -12.72 6.57
C ALA A 99 -10.92 -11.94 6.75
N GLU A 100 -10.90 -10.61 6.60
CA GLU A 100 -12.09 -9.75 6.66
C GLU A 100 -13.07 -10.10 5.52
N LEU A 101 -12.59 -10.10 4.27
CA LEU A 101 -13.40 -10.52 3.11
C LEU A 101 -13.92 -11.97 3.25
N GLY A 102 -13.13 -12.82 3.89
CA GLY A 102 -13.53 -14.17 4.23
C GLY A 102 -14.70 -14.21 5.22
N ALA A 103 -14.65 -13.38 6.27
CA ALA A 103 -15.68 -13.25 7.29
C ALA A 103 -16.98 -12.67 6.70
N GLU A 104 -16.88 -11.60 5.91
CA GLU A 104 -18.03 -10.96 5.25
C GLU A 104 -18.77 -11.94 4.33
N ALA A 105 -18.03 -12.76 3.58
CA ALA A 105 -18.64 -13.79 2.73
C ALA A 105 -19.37 -14.88 3.54
N LEU A 106 -18.92 -15.20 4.77
CA LEU A 106 -19.67 -16.11 5.66
C LEU A 106 -20.92 -15.43 6.24
N ASP A 107 -20.83 -14.13 6.56
CA ASP A 107 -21.97 -13.33 7.00
C ASP A 107 -23.06 -13.28 5.93
N HIS A 108 -22.70 -12.97 4.68
CA HIS A 108 -23.62 -12.94 3.54
C HIS A 108 -24.25 -14.31 3.24
N ALA A 109 -23.51 -15.40 3.48
CA ALA A 109 -24.02 -16.76 3.35
C ALA A 109 -24.90 -17.20 4.55
N GLY A 110 -25.06 -16.35 5.57
CA GLY A 110 -25.89 -16.64 6.74
C GLY A 110 -25.31 -17.72 7.66
N VAL A 111 -23.99 -17.94 7.65
CA VAL A 111 -23.37 -19.00 8.44
C VAL A 111 -23.40 -18.66 9.94
N PRO A 112 -24.04 -19.49 10.80
CA PRO A 112 -24.11 -19.24 12.23
C PRO A 112 -22.73 -19.17 12.88
N LEU A 113 -22.55 -18.32 13.90
CA LEU A 113 -21.27 -18.13 14.62
C LEU A 113 -20.67 -19.46 15.10
N ALA A 114 -21.51 -20.37 15.60
CA ALA A 114 -21.09 -21.69 16.08
C ALA A 114 -20.51 -22.60 14.96
N GLU A 115 -20.87 -22.37 13.70
CA GLU A 115 -20.39 -23.15 12.56
C GLU A 115 -19.19 -22.51 11.84
N ARG A 116 -18.87 -21.26 12.17
CA ARG A 116 -17.79 -20.52 11.50
C ARG A 116 -16.44 -21.19 11.56
N PRO A 117 -15.95 -21.74 12.69
CA PRO A 117 -14.64 -22.41 12.72
C PRO A 117 -14.53 -23.53 11.67
N ARG A 118 -15.57 -24.37 11.56
CA ARG A 118 -15.63 -25.46 10.58
C ARG A 118 -15.76 -24.93 9.14
N ALA A 119 -16.55 -23.87 8.93
CA ALA A 119 -16.69 -23.25 7.62
C ALA A 119 -15.37 -22.62 7.14
N TRP A 120 -14.66 -21.95 8.05
CA TRP A 120 -13.34 -21.38 7.81
C TRP A 120 -12.31 -22.45 7.47
N ARG A 121 -12.26 -23.55 8.23
CA ARG A 121 -11.33 -24.65 7.96
C ARG A 121 -11.50 -25.22 6.55
N ARG A 122 -12.75 -25.55 6.17
CA ARG A 122 -13.08 -26.05 4.82
C ARG A 122 -12.74 -25.04 3.72
N ARG A 123 -12.86 -23.74 4.00
CA ARG A 123 -12.51 -22.68 3.05
C ARG A 123 -11.00 -22.57 2.90
N ALA A 124 -10.24 -22.59 4.00
CA ALA A 124 -8.79 -22.50 4.00
C ALA A 124 -8.18 -23.61 3.12
N GLU A 125 -8.62 -24.86 3.31
CA GLU A 125 -8.19 -26.03 2.53
C GLU A 125 -8.36 -25.83 1.01
N ARG A 126 -9.39 -25.09 0.57
CA ARG A 126 -9.67 -24.85 -0.85
C ARG A 126 -8.99 -23.60 -1.40
N VAL A 127 -8.93 -22.53 -0.60
CA VAL A 127 -8.61 -21.18 -1.08
C VAL A 127 -7.14 -20.83 -0.87
N VAL A 128 -6.52 -21.26 0.24
CA VAL A 128 -5.12 -20.91 0.57
C VAL A 128 -4.13 -21.32 -0.53
N PRO A 129 -4.23 -22.52 -1.16
CA PRO A 129 -3.30 -22.89 -2.24
C PRO A 129 -3.33 -21.92 -3.44
N ASP A 130 -4.52 -21.44 -3.81
CA ASP A 130 -4.66 -20.54 -4.96
C ASP A 130 -4.28 -19.10 -4.61
N LEU A 131 -4.58 -18.65 -3.38
CA LEU A 131 -4.07 -17.37 -2.87
C LEU A 131 -2.53 -17.34 -2.85
N ALA A 132 -1.88 -18.43 -2.42
CA ALA A 132 -0.43 -18.52 -2.41
C ALA A 132 0.16 -18.43 -3.83
N LYS A 133 -0.43 -19.14 -4.81
CA LYS A 133 -0.01 -19.04 -6.23
C LYS A 133 -0.16 -17.63 -6.77
N LEU A 134 -1.30 -16.99 -6.51
CA LEU A 134 -1.57 -15.62 -6.96
C LEU A 134 -0.60 -14.61 -6.30
N LEU A 135 -0.30 -14.78 -5.01
CA LEU A 135 0.66 -13.96 -4.30
C LEU A 135 2.05 -14.05 -4.95
N VAL A 136 2.55 -15.26 -5.18
CA VAL A 136 3.87 -15.47 -5.81
C VAL A 136 3.90 -14.89 -7.22
N TYR A 137 2.88 -15.15 -8.03
CA TYR A 137 2.77 -14.62 -9.38
C TYR A 137 2.77 -13.08 -9.40
N ALA A 138 1.90 -12.46 -8.60
CA ALA A 138 1.77 -11.01 -8.53
C ALA A 138 3.06 -10.36 -8.02
N TRP A 139 3.65 -10.92 -6.95
CA TRP A 139 4.92 -10.46 -6.40
C TRP A 139 6.05 -10.51 -7.44
N GLN A 140 6.19 -11.61 -8.18
CA GLN A 140 7.21 -11.73 -9.23
C GLN A 140 7.03 -10.69 -10.34
N ARG A 141 5.78 -10.41 -10.74
CA ARG A 141 5.49 -9.35 -11.73
C ARG A 141 5.84 -7.96 -11.22
N GLN A 142 5.50 -7.66 -9.97
CA GLN A 142 5.86 -6.38 -9.35
C GLN A 142 7.38 -6.25 -9.18
N LEU A 143 8.07 -7.33 -8.80
CA LEU A 143 9.51 -7.36 -8.66
C LEU A 143 10.21 -7.13 -10.00
N ALA A 144 9.77 -7.79 -11.07
CA ALA A 144 10.32 -7.58 -12.41
C ALA A 144 10.15 -6.13 -12.88
N ALA A 145 8.98 -5.54 -12.67
CA ALA A 145 8.72 -4.15 -13.02
C ALA A 145 9.58 -3.17 -12.19
N ALA A 146 9.78 -3.46 -10.89
CA ALA A 146 10.64 -2.64 -10.03
C ALA A 146 12.12 -2.76 -10.40
N ALA A 147 12.60 -3.96 -10.69
CA ALA A 147 13.97 -4.21 -11.12
C ALA A 147 14.29 -3.50 -12.44
N GLY A 148 13.37 -3.53 -13.41
CA GLY A 148 13.53 -2.80 -14.67
C GLY A 148 13.76 -1.29 -14.45
N ARG A 149 12.97 -0.66 -13.57
CA ARG A 149 13.15 0.76 -13.25
C ARG A 149 14.47 1.06 -12.56
N ILE A 150 14.84 0.25 -11.56
CA ILE A 150 16.09 0.44 -10.82
C ILE A 150 17.31 0.25 -11.75
N ALA A 151 17.21 -0.63 -12.74
CA ALA A 151 18.29 -0.82 -13.72
C ALA A 151 18.44 0.38 -14.68
N GLU A 152 17.35 1.10 -14.96
CA GLU A 152 17.33 2.23 -15.90
C GLU A 152 17.53 3.59 -15.22
N GLN A 153 17.33 3.72 -13.91
CA GLN A 153 17.34 4.98 -13.18
C GLN A 153 18.40 5.02 -12.07
N ASP A 154 19.10 6.15 -11.96
CA ASP A 154 19.91 6.44 -10.77
C ASP A 154 18.97 6.76 -9.59
N MET A 155 18.84 5.79 -8.69
CA MET A 155 17.98 5.88 -7.51
C MET A 155 18.39 6.99 -6.53
N SER A 156 19.58 7.57 -6.66
CA SER A 156 20.07 8.64 -5.79
C SER A 156 19.49 10.02 -6.12
N ALA A 157 18.91 10.20 -7.33
CA ALA A 157 18.41 11.49 -7.81
C ALA A 157 17.14 11.35 -8.68
N VAL A 158 16.16 10.57 -8.22
CA VAL A 158 14.90 10.39 -8.96
C VAL A 158 14.07 11.68 -8.91
N ARG A 159 13.71 12.23 -10.07
CA ARG A 159 12.72 13.32 -10.19
C ARG A 159 11.39 12.75 -10.67
N LEU A 160 10.31 13.06 -9.94
CA LEU A 160 8.95 12.62 -10.27
C LEU A 160 7.97 13.77 -10.18
N ALA A 161 6.89 13.66 -10.96
CA ALA A 161 5.65 14.36 -10.68
C ALA A 161 4.86 13.57 -9.61
N VAL A 162 4.59 14.21 -8.48
CA VAL A 162 3.89 13.65 -7.33
C VAL A 162 2.50 14.27 -7.23
N GLY A 163 1.49 13.44 -7.02
CA GLY A 163 0.12 13.87 -6.84
C GLY A 163 -0.54 13.29 -5.60
N PHE A 164 -1.34 14.11 -4.93
CA PHE A 164 -2.24 13.69 -3.85
C PHE A 164 -3.66 14.05 -4.24
N ALA A 165 -4.55 13.07 -4.30
CA ALA A 165 -5.99 13.27 -4.43
C ALA A 165 -6.66 12.98 -3.07
N ASP A 166 -7.62 13.81 -2.68
CA ASP A 166 -8.28 13.74 -1.37
C ASP A 166 -9.79 13.94 -1.50
N LEU A 167 -10.59 13.13 -0.80
CA LEU A 167 -12.05 13.28 -0.76
C LEU A 167 -12.46 14.49 0.07
N VAL A 168 -13.22 15.39 -0.54
CA VAL A 168 -13.74 16.58 0.14
C VAL A 168 -14.75 16.19 1.21
N ALA A 169 -14.67 16.85 2.37
CA ALA A 169 -15.60 16.70 3.49
C ALA A 169 -15.74 15.28 4.03
N PHE A 170 -14.74 14.42 3.84
CA PHE A 170 -14.72 13.04 4.33
C PHE A 170 -15.03 12.94 5.83
N THR A 171 -14.42 13.79 6.67
CA THR A 171 -14.67 13.81 8.13
C THR A 171 -16.10 14.18 8.52
N ARG A 172 -16.82 14.92 7.66
CA ARG A 172 -18.24 15.21 7.88
C ARG A 172 -19.08 14.01 7.45
N LEU A 173 -18.77 13.44 6.28
CA LEU A 173 -19.49 12.30 5.74
C LEU A 173 -19.36 11.06 6.64
N SER A 174 -18.18 10.80 7.18
CA SER A 174 -17.92 9.67 8.09
C SER A 174 -18.73 9.72 9.39
N ARG A 175 -19.28 10.88 9.76
CA ARG A 175 -20.20 11.04 10.90
C ARG A 175 -21.67 10.85 10.54
N GLN A 176 -22.01 10.83 9.25
CA GLN A 176 -23.38 10.77 8.75
C GLN A 176 -23.76 9.39 8.20
N ILE A 177 -22.76 8.56 7.86
CA ILE A 177 -22.96 7.23 7.30
C ILE A 177 -22.51 6.15 8.29
N THR A 178 -23.03 4.93 8.11
CA THR A 178 -22.62 3.76 8.90
C THR A 178 -21.18 3.34 8.56
N GLY A 179 -20.53 2.61 9.47
CA GLY A 179 -19.17 2.10 9.24
C GLY A 179 -19.04 1.26 7.95
N GLY A 180 -20.05 0.44 7.63
CA GLY A 180 -20.06 -0.35 6.40
C GLY A 180 -20.24 0.48 5.12
N GLU A 181 -21.01 1.56 5.17
CA GLU A 181 -21.12 2.50 4.05
C GLU A 181 -19.81 3.27 3.83
N LEU A 182 -19.13 3.64 4.92
CA LEU A 182 -17.82 4.29 4.87
C LEU A 182 -16.77 3.37 4.25
N ALA A 183 -16.69 2.11 4.68
CA ALA A 183 -15.79 1.12 4.10
C ALA A 183 -16.01 0.97 2.60
N ARG A 184 -17.26 0.78 2.15
CA ARG A 184 -17.60 0.71 0.72
C ARG A 184 -17.25 1.97 -0.06
N LEU A 185 -17.35 3.15 0.56
CA LEU A 185 -16.96 4.40 -0.09
C LEU A 185 -15.44 4.44 -0.30
N ILE A 186 -14.66 4.07 0.72
CA ILE A 186 -13.20 3.99 0.66
C ILE A 186 -12.78 2.98 -0.41
N ASP A 187 -13.35 1.77 -0.42
CA ASP A 187 -13.01 0.74 -1.42
C ASP A 187 -13.27 1.21 -2.85
N ARG A 188 -14.41 1.88 -3.08
CA ARG A 188 -14.73 2.45 -4.40
C ARG A 188 -13.77 3.56 -4.79
N PHE A 189 -13.40 4.41 -3.84
CA PHE A 189 -12.44 5.49 -4.07
C PHE A 189 -11.04 4.94 -4.38
N GLU A 190 -10.55 4.01 -3.58
CA GLU A 190 -9.23 3.38 -3.75
C GLU A 190 -9.16 2.61 -5.07
N GLY A 191 -10.15 1.75 -5.35
CA GLY A 191 -10.18 0.95 -6.58
C GLY A 191 -10.25 1.83 -7.84
N ARG A 192 -11.17 2.80 -7.88
CA ARG A 192 -11.31 3.72 -9.01
C ARG A 192 -10.06 4.57 -9.22
N SER A 193 -9.45 5.02 -8.13
CA SER A 193 -8.21 5.80 -8.21
C SER A 193 -7.05 4.96 -8.73
N ALA A 194 -6.92 3.72 -8.25
CA ALA A 194 -5.90 2.78 -8.73
C ALA A 194 -6.05 2.48 -10.23
N ASP A 195 -7.28 2.28 -10.71
CA ASP A 195 -7.58 2.05 -12.13
C ASP A 195 -7.21 3.26 -12.99
N ILE A 196 -7.60 4.47 -12.59
CA ILE A 196 -7.31 5.70 -13.33
C ILE A 196 -5.81 5.97 -13.36
N VAL A 197 -5.13 5.86 -12.22
CA VAL A 197 -3.69 6.09 -12.09
C VAL A 197 -2.92 5.10 -12.96
N THR A 198 -3.20 3.80 -12.83
CA THR A 198 -2.48 2.74 -13.53
C THR A 198 -2.74 2.78 -15.04
N SER A 199 -4.00 2.96 -15.46
CA SER A 199 -4.35 3.03 -16.89
C SER A 199 -3.80 4.26 -17.60
N SER A 200 -3.46 5.32 -16.86
CA SER A 200 -2.81 6.52 -17.41
C SER A 200 -1.29 6.42 -17.44
N GLY A 201 -0.70 5.32 -16.95
CA GLY A 201 0.75 5.14 -16.86
C GLY A 201 1.40 5.73 -15.60
N GLY A 202 0.61 6.17 -14.62
CA GLY A 202 1.10 6.53 -13.29
C GLY A 202 1.13 5.34 -12.35
N ARG A 203 1.54 5.59 -11.10
CA ARG A 203 1.60 4.57 -10.06
C ARG A 203 1.06 5.06 -8.74
N VAL A 204 0.13 4.28 -8.17
CA VAL A 204 -0.27 4.47 -6.77
C VAL A 204 0.88 4.04 -5.89
N VAL A 205 1.36 4.94 -5.04
CA VAL A 205 2.38 4.62 -4.03
C VAL A 205 1.70 4.04 -2.80
N LYS A 206 0.67 4.74 -2.31
CA LYS A 206 -0.13 4.31 -1.16
C LYS A 206 -1.46 5.05 -1.10
N THR A 207 -2.39 4.45 -0.38
CA THR A 207 -3.64 5.06 0.06
C THR A 207 -3.55 5.39 1.54
N LEU A 208 -4.20 6.47 1.94
CA LEU A 208 -4.23 7.03 3.30
C LEU A 208 -5.68 7.32 3.67
N GLY A 209 -6.50 6.27 3.79
CA GLY A 209 -7.93 6.41 4.05
C GLY A 209 -8.66 7.08 2.90
N ASP A 210 -8.86 8.39 3.00
CA ASP A 210 -9.57 9.24 2.04
C ASP A 210 -8.67 9.91 1.01
N SER A 211 -7.36 9.65 1.07
CA SER A 211 -6.39 10.18 0.13
C SER A 211 -5.60 9.11 -0.63
N VAL A 212 -5.22 9.41 -1.87
CA VAL A 212 -4.35 8.59 -2.72
C VAL A 212 -3.11 9.38 -3.07
N LEU A 213 -1.94 8.81 -2.78
CA LEU A 213 -0.65 9.29 -3.26
C LEU A 213 -0.27 8.54 -4.53
N PHE A 214 -0.08 9.26 -5.62
CA PHE A 214 0.39 8.72 -6.89
C PHE A 214 1.61 9.47 -7.41
N VAL A 215 2.38 8.82 -8.28
CA VAL A 215 3.55 9.39 -8.93
C VAL A 215 3.59 9.05 -10.41
N SER A 216 4.32 9.85 -11.17
CA SER A 216 4.62 9.65 -12.58
C SER A 216 6.01 10.20 -12.91
N ASP A 217 6.68 9.59 -13.89
CA ASP A 217 7.95 10.12 -14.44
C ASP A 217 7.72 11.39 -15.29
N LYS A 218 6.47 11.71 -15.65
CA LYS A 218 6.10 12.83 -16.52
C LYS A 218 4.98 13.69 -15.91
N ALA A 219 5.16 15.01 -15.92
CA ALA A 219 4.16 15.99 -15.49
C ALA A 219 2.84 15.86 -16.24
N HIS A 220 2.88 15.72 -17.58
CA HIS A 220 1.70 15.49 -18.42
C HIS A 220 0.81 14.35 -17.89
N VAL A 221 1.42 13.20 -17.59
CA VAL A 221 0.69 12.02 -17.10
C VAL A 221 0.10 12.28 -15.72
N ALA A 222 0.82 12.96 -14.82
CA ALA A 222 0.29 13.31 -13.51
C ALA A 222 -0.90 14.29 -13.60
N ALA A 223 -0.83 15.26 -14.51
CA ALA A 223 -1.91 16.21 -14.77
C ALA A 223 -3.15 15.54 -15.39
N GLU A 224 -2.97 14.63 -16.34
CA GLU A 224 -4.09 13.86 -16.92
C GLU A 224 -4.73 12.94 -15.88
N ILE A 225 -3.94 12.29 -15.03
CA ILE A 225 -4.47 11.51 -13.89
C ILE A 225 -5.33 12.40 -12.99
N ALA A 226 -4.81 13.57 -12.60
CA ALA A 226 -5.53 14.50 -11.73
C ALA A 226 -6.86 14.94 -12.33
N LEU A 227 -6.88 15.30 -13.61
CA LEU A 227 -8.11 15.65 -14.33
C LEU A 227 -9.09 14.49 -14.38
N ARG A 228 -8.65 13.30 -14.78
CA ARG A 228 -9.52 12.11 -14.85
C ARG A 228 -10.10 11.76 -13.48
N LEU A 229 -9.32 11.89 -12.41
CA LEU A 229 -9.80 11.64 -11.05
C LEU A 229 -10.93 12.61 -10.68
N VAL A 230 -10.71 13.92 -10.83
CA VAL A 230 -11.69 14.96 -10.52
C VAL A 230 -12.95 14.80 -11.39
N GLU A 231 -12.78 14.65 -12.70
CA GLU A 231 -13.89 14.53 -13.67
C GLU A 231 -14.74 13.28 -13.40
N THR A 232 -14.12 12.15 -13.09
CA THR A 232 -14.84 10.90 -12.82
C THR A 232 -15.60 10.96 -11.51
N HIS A 233 -15.06 11.63 -10.49
CA HIS A 233 -15.74 11.81 -9.21
C HIS A 233 -16.89 12.81 -9.31
N ALA A 234 -16.71 13.92 -10.03
CA ALA A 234 -17.76 14.91 -10.27
C ALA A 234 -19.00 14.32 -10.99
N ARG A 235 -18.81 13.28 -11.82
CA ARG A 235 -19.92 12.58 -12.50
C ARG A 235 -20.65 11.56 -11.61
N GLY A 236 -20.06 11.16 -10.48
CA GLY A 236 -20.62 10.16 -9.58
C GLY A 236 -21.60 10.78 -8.59
N LYS A 237 -22.89 10.41 -8.67
CA LYS A 237 -23.93 10.95 -7.76
C LYS A 237 -23.66 10.71 -6.27
N ASP A 238 -22.97 9.62 -5.93
CA ASP A 238 -22.72 9.19 -4.54
C ASP A 238 -21.23 9.27 -4.15
N MET A 239 -20.43 10.06 -4.88
CA MET A 239 -19.01 10.25 -4.60
C MET A 239 -18.76 11.72 -4.23
N PRO A 240 -18.10 11.98 -3.08
CA PRO A 240 -17.61 13.31 -2.79
C PRO A 240 -16.69 13.82 -3.91
N GLU A 241 -16.68 15.14 -4.09
CA GLU A 241 -15.71 15.78 -4.96
C GLU A 241 -14.28 15.48 -4.49
N LEU A 242 -13.35 15.50 -5.42
CA LEU A 242 -11.93 15.43 -5.12
C LEU A 242 -11.30 16.81 -5.19
N ARG A 243 -10.28 16.99 -4.38
CA ARG A 243 -9.28 18.05 -4.55
C ARG A 243 -7.93 17.40 -4.80
N VAL A 244 -7.13 17.97 -5.69
CA VAL A 244 -5.84 17.41 -6.06
C VAL A 244 -4.74 18.46 -5.96
N GLY A 245 -3.58 18.04 -5.47
CA GLY A 245 -2.34 18.82 -5.44
C GLY A 245 -1.25 18.05 -6.17
N LEU A 246 -0.51 18.76 -7.02
CA LEU A 246 0.56 18.24 -7.86
C LEU A 246 1.85 19.02 -7.60
N ALA A 247 2.97 18.32 -7.53
CA ALA A 247 4.29 18.95 -7.50
C ALA A 247 5.30 18.13 -8.30
N SER A 248 6.26 18.78 -8.98
CA SER A 248 7.36 18.09 -9.68
C SER A 248 8.70 18.39 -9.00
N GLY A 249 9.58 17.39 -8.92
CA GLY A 249 10.92 17.59 -8.36
C GLY A 249 11.58 16.33 -7.80
N PRO A 250 12.72 16.50 -7.11
CA PRO A 250 13.48 15.37 -6.57
C PRO A 250 12.72 14.68 -5.43
N VAL A 251 12.76 13.35 -5.43
CA VAL A 251 12.19 12.51 -4.39
C VAL A 251 13.20 11.46 -3.92
N ILE A 252 13.06 11.05 -2.66
CA ILE A 252 13.79 9.92 -2.10
C ILE A 252 12.88 8.70 -2.22
N TRP A 253 13.26 7.75 -3.07
CA TRP A 253 12.59 6.46 -3.19
C TRP A 253 13.15 5.48 -2.18
N ARG A 254 12.34 5.00 -1.23
CA ARG A 254 12.82 4.06 -0.21
C ARG A 254 11.73 3.10 0.23
N MET A 255 12.06 1.80 0.20
CA MET A 255 11.19 0.72 0.72
C MET A 255 9.78 0.75 0.13
N GLY A 256 9.67 1.07 -1.16
CA GLY A 256 8.38 1.14 -1.87
C GLY A 256 7.59 2.43 -1.67
N ASP A 257 8.14 3.42 -0.95
CA ASP A 257 7.50 4.71 -0.66
C ASP A 257 8.34 5.89 -1.19
N VAL A 258 7.75 7.08 -1.22
CA VAL A 258 8.40 8.34 -1.61
C VAL A 258 8.41 9.36 -0.49
N PHE A 259 9.54 10.06 -0.37
CA PHE A 259 9.75 11.11 0.62
C PHE A 259 10.42 12.33 -0.01
N GLY A 260 10.29 13.48 0.65
CA GLY A 260 11.00 14.70 0.25
C GLY A 260 10.13 15.95 0.25
N THR A 261 10.75 17.07 -0.06
CA THR A 261 10.09 18.38 -0.13
C THR A 261 9.01 18.41 -1.21
N THR A 262 9.22 17.76 -2.36
CA THR A 262 8.22 17.63 -3.43
C THR A 262 6.96 16.89 -2.96
N VAL A 263 7.11 15.79 -2.22
CA VAL A 263 5.97 15.05 -1.65
C VAL A 263 5.20 15.91 -0.64
N ASN A 264 5.93 16.61 0.23
CA ASN A 264 5.33 17.53 1.19
C ASN A 264 4.58 18.67 0.49
N LEU A 265 5.16 19.24 -0.56
CA LEU A 265 4.54 20.32 -1.32
C LEU A 265 3.24 19.87 -1.98
N ALA A 266 3.24 18.73 -2.70
CA ALA A 266 2.04 18.17 -3.31
C ALA A 266 0.92 17.97 -2.27
N SER A 267 1.24 17.39 -1.11
CA SER A 267 0.28 17.21 -0.01
C SER A 267 -0.30 18.54 0.51
N ARG A 268 0.54 19.59 0.63
CA ARG A 268 0.07 20.91 1.07
C ARG A 268 -0.78 21.61 0.02
N LEU A 269 -0.44 21.48 -1.26
CA LEU A 269 -1.26 22.00 -2.36
C LEU A 269 -2.62 21.31 -2.40
N THR A 270 -2.71 20.01 -2.15
CA THR A 270 -4.00 19.31 -2.03
C THR A 270 -4.86 19.90 -0.92
N ALA A 271 -4.27 20.18 0.25
CA ALA A 271 -5.00 20.76 1.37
C ALA A 271 -5.49 22.19 1.11
N LEU A 272 -4.76 22.95 0.28
CA LEU A 272 -5.11 24.32 -0.15
C LEU A 272 -6.06 24.35 -1.36
N SER A 273 -6.18 23.24 -2.08
CA SER A 273 -7.03 23.14 -3.27
C SER A 273 -8.52 23.16 -2.89
N LEU A 274 -9.32 23.83 -3.72
CA LEU A 274 -10.77 23.87 -3.59
C LEU A 274 -11.39 22.55 -4.08
N PRO A 275 -12.62 22.21 -3.64
CA PRO A 275 -13.36 21.07 -4.16
C PRO A 275 -13.47 21.12 -5.69
N GLY A 276 -13.20 19.99 -6.34
CA GLY A 276 -13.23 19.88 -7.80
C GLY A 276 -12.06 20.54 -8.52
N THR A 277 -11.02 21.00 -7.81
CA THR A 277 -9.90 21.73 -8.42
C THR A 277 -8.55 21.05 -8.21
N ILE A 278 -7.61 21.39 -9.10
CA ILE A 278 -6.24 20.88 -9.12
C ILE A 278 -5.30 22.06 -8.96
N LEU A 279 -4.41 22.01 -7.96
CA LEU A 279 -3.29 22.95 -7.82
C LEU A 279 -1.97 22.28 -8.17
N ALA A 280 -1.17 22.92 -8.99
CA ALA A 280 0.19 22.54 -9.35
C ALA A 280 1.21 23.53 -8.80
N ASP A 281 2.39 23.05 -8.45
CA ASP A 281 3.53 23.92 -8.16
C ASP A 281 4.08 24.57 -9.45
N PRO A 282 4.89 25.64 -9.33
CA PRO A 282 5.48 26.31 -10.48
C PRO A 282 6.31 25.39 -11.37
N GLN A 283 7.07 24.46 -10.78
CA GLN A 283 7.91 23.52 -11.54
C GLN A 283 7.05 22.61 -12.42
N LEU A 284 5.97 22.03 -11.87
CA LEU A 284 5.06 21.21 -12.67
C LEU A 284 4.30 22.06 -13.71
N ALA A 285 3.96 23.31 -13.40
CA ALA A 285 3.34 24.21 -14.36
C ALA A 285 4.27 24.54 -15.54
N GLU A 286 5.56 24.80 -15.28
CA GLU A 286 6.60 25.00 -16.31
C GLU A 286 6.74 23.76 -17.19
N GLU A 287 6.75 22.56 -16.60
CA GLU A 287 6.81 21.29 -17.35
C GLU A 287 5.56 21.01 -18.21
N LEU A 288 4.44 21.67 -17.92
CA LEU A 288 3.20 21.61 -18.70
C LEU A 288 3.06 22.78 -19.69
N GLU A 289 3.96 23.76 -19.67
CA GLU A 289 3.86 24.94 -20.51
C GLU A 289 3.94 24.54 -22.00
N GLY A 290 3.01 25.07 -22.80
CA GLY A 290 2.90 24.75 -24.23
C GLY A 290 2.15 23.45 -24.55
N ASP A 291 1.80 22.64 -23.55
CA ASP A 291 0.96 21.47 -23.76
C ASP A 291 -0.51 21.89 -23.99
N ARG A 292 -1.00 21.62 -25.20
CA ARG A 292 -2.35 22.00 -25.64
C ARG A 292 -3.46 21.24 -24.93
N ALA A 293 -3.16 20.18 -24.19
CA ALA A 293 -4.14 19.46 -23.39
C ALA A 293 -4.57 20.24 -22.13
N PHE A 294 -3.75 21.19 -21.67
CA PHE A 294 -3.95 21.87 -20.39
C PHE A 294 -4.07 23.38 -20.54
N ARG A 295 -4.90 23.99 -19.68
CA ARG A 295 -4.92 25.42 -19.42
C ARG A 295 -4.42 25.64 -18.00
N LEU A 296 -3.36 26.42 -17.87
CA LEU A 296 -2.77 26.81 -16.60
C LEU A 296 -3.20 28.24 -16.26
N ARG A 297 -3.54 28.50 -15.00
CA ARG A 297 -3.79 29.85 -14.51
C ARG A 297 -3.12 30.03 -13.16
N GLU A 298 -2.23 31.01 -13.08
CA GLU A 298 -1.55 31.36 -11.83
C GLU A 298 -2.59 31.81 -10.78
N VAL A 299 -2.38 31.38 -9.54
CA VAL A 299 -3.16 31.77 -8.37
C VAL A 299 -2.31 32.70 -7.53
N ASN A 300 -2.96 33.63 -6.82
CA ASN A 300 -2.30 34.50 -5.86
C ASN A 300 -1.40 33.69 -4.90
N ARG A 301 -0.29 34.31 -4.48
CA ARG A 301 0.64 33.68 -3.54
C ARG A 301 -0.09 33.16 -2.31
N LEU A 302 0.17 31.90 -2.01
CA LEU A 302 -0.33 31.21 -0.82
C LEU A 302 0.83 30.99 0.14
N SER A 303 0.55 31.15 1.44
CA SER A 303 1.48 30.71 2.48
C SER A 303 1.39 29.20 2.64
N VAL A 304 2.43 28.49 2.23
CA VAL A 304 2.53 27.03 2.33
C VAL A 304 3.27 26.69 3.62
N ARG A 305 2.57 26.09 4.58
CA ARG A 305 3.11 25.77 5.91
C ARG A 305 4.41 24.96 5.81
N GLY A 306 5.51 25.55 6.28
CA GLY A 306 6.84 24.94 6.30
C GLY A 306 7.62 25.01 4.99
N LEU A 307 7.06 25.64 3.95
CA LEU A 307 7.68 25.78 2.62
C LEU A 307 7.74 27.24 2.12
N GLY A 308 7.10 28.18 2.82
CA GLY A 308 7.15 29.62 2.48
C GLY A 308 6.02 30.05 1.56
N GLU A 309 6.18 31.19 0.89
CA GLU A 309 5.21 31.68 -0.08
C GLU A 309 5.43 31.04 -1.46
N LEU A 310 4.34 30.66 -2.11
CA LEU A 310 4.35 30.05 -3.44
C LEU A 310 3.16 30.58 -4.24
N ALA A 311 3.34 30.87 -5.53
CA ALA A 311 2.25 31.12 -6.46
C ALA A 311 1.94 29.82 -7.25
N PRO A 312 0.95 29.01 -6.83
CA PRO A 312 0.61 27.79 -7.55
C PRO A 312 -0.24 28.10 -8.80
N TYR A 313 -0.44 27.08 -9.63
CA TYR A 313 -1.27 27.17 -10.83
C TYR A 313 -2.48 26.25 -10.71
N THR A 314 -3.67 26.73 -11.10
CA THR A 314 -4.78 25.81 -11.38
C THR A 314 -4.55 25.10 -12.70
N VAL A 315 -4.76 23.78 -12.74
CA VAL A 315 -4.69 22.97 -13.95
C VAL A 315 -6.11 22.61 -14.40
N MET A 316 -6.44 22.90 -15.65
CA MET A 316 -7.74 22.62 -16.27
C MET A 316 -7.55 21.96 -17.62
N ARG A 317 -8.53 21.16 -18.07
CA ARG A 317 -8.54 20.62 -19.44
C ARG A 317 -8.76 21.74 -20.45
N ALA A 318 -7.91 21.83 -21.46
CA ALA A 318 -8.06 22.80 -22.54
C ALA A 318 -9.41 22.60 -23.27
N GLY A 319 -10.15 23.68 -23.49
CA GLY A 319 -11.46 23.65 -24.16
C GLY A 319 -12.68 23.45 -23.23
N SER A 320 -12.46 23.25 -21.93
CA SER A 320 -13.55 23.29 -20.93
C SER A 320 -13.87 24.75 -20.62
N ALA A 321 -15.11 25.17 -20.89
CA ALA A 321 -15.64 26.49 -20.57
C ALA A 321 -16.27 26.49 -19.18
#